data_AF-A0A7W0F128-F1
#
_entry.id   AF-A0A7W0F128-F1
#
_cell.length_a   1.000
_cell.length_b   1.000
_cell.length_c   1.000
_cell.angle_alpha   90.00
_cell.angle_beta   90.00
_cell.angle_gamma   90.00
#
_symmetry.space_group_name_H-M   'P 1'
#
loop_
_entity.id
_entity.type
_entity.pdbx_description
1 polymer ?
#
loop_
_entity_poly.entity_id
_entity_poly.type
_entity_poly.pdbx_seq_one_letter_code
_entity_poly.pdbx_strand_id
1 'polypeptide(L)'
;MENVLSFDIKRVIVDSTVDVFDMMLSLPIQFSEERKTLAGNGSLVLGSIDFMGDVTGIVNIQVTEKFARKMVSSMLDMEIDQIEGTEDIQDVLGEICNMVSGSLKSGLCDAGMVCELSTPAVIIGNDYNHQTRNMTRVEYFSFLFDDHLITVDVGIKETNPDVSDAAVVGITPDQEDSDIFNYDMENSVINSVSEVFDMMLSMDVKPFGGKTGPIVSSRIVGSISFSGKVLGRLNLHIPEGLAKQMAGTLLGMEPDEIQGLDEVKDVVGELCNMVSGALKSDLCDKGFTCKVSPPSFTTGADFEMEILNLTRHETFFFDYQNEIFMVEVGLKKSEEI
;
A
#
# COMPACT_ATOMS: atom_id res chain seq x y z
N MET A 1 29.08 3.59 -8.35
CA MET A 1 27.61 3.69 -8.33
C MET A 1 27.21 3.09 -7.01
N GLU A 2 26.58 3.88 -6.12
CA GLU A 2 26.00 3.30 -4.90
C GLU A 2 24.93 2.30 -5.32
N ASN A 3 24.81 1.22 -4.56
CA ASN A 3 23.75 0.23 -4.73
C ASN A 3 22.87 0.21 -3.48
N VAL A 4 21.77 -0.53 -3.53
CA VAL A 4 20.80 -0.60 -2.43
C VAL A 4 21.42 -1.07 -1.11
N LEU A 5 22.52 -1.83 -1.16
CA LEU A 5 23.22 -2.32 0.03
C LEU A 5 24.18 -1.29 0.63
N SER A 6 24.68 -0.33 -0.15
CA SER A 6 25.61 0.70 0.31
C SER A 6 24.95 2.04 0.65
N PHE A 7 23.74 2.29 0.15
CA PHE A 7 23.02 3.54 0.40
C PHE A 7 22.74 3.73 1.90
N ASP A 8 22.99 4.95 2.42
CA ASP A 8 22.85 5.27 3.85
C ASP A 8 21.40 5.61 4.22
N ILE A 9 20.55 4.58 4.23
CA ILE A 9 19.13 4.68 4.61
C ILE A 9 19.00 5.27 6.02
N LYS A 10 19.83 4.82 6.97
CA LYS A 10 19.79 5.27 8.36
C LYS A 10 19.91 6.78 8.44
N ARG A 11 20.94 7.37 7.82
CA ARG A 11 21.11 8.83 7.86
C ARG A 11 19.91 9.56 7.28
N VAL A 12 19.48 9.18 6.07
CA VAL A 12 18.38 9.87 5.37
C VAL A 12 17.07 9.79 6.17
N ILE A 13 16.72 8.62 6.70
CA ILE A 13 15.47 8.42 7.44
C ILE A 13 15.53 9.05 8.82
N VAL A 14 16.64 8.94 9.54
CA VAL A 14 16.77 9.55 10.87
C VAL A 14 16.70 11.07 10.76
N ASP A 15 17.49 11.66 9.86
CA ASP A 15 17.53 13.12 9.67
C ASP A 15 16.15 13.61 9.21
N SER A 16 15.55 13.00 8.18
CA SER A 16 14.25 13.45 7.65
C SER A 16 13.10 13.28 8.63
N THR A 17 13.04 12.18 9.39
CA THR A 17 11.96 11.97 10.36
C THR A 17 12.08 12.97 11.52
N VAL A 18 13.29 13.23 12.02
CA VAL A 18 13.51 14.25 13.06
C VAL A 18 13.11 15.64 12.56
N ASP A 19 13.60 16.01 11.37
CA ASP A 19 13.35 17.31 10.76
C ASP A 19 11.86 17.54 10.46
N VAL A 20 11.15 16.56 9.92
CA VAL A 20 9.71 16.64 9.62
C VAL A 20 8.89 16.82 10.90
N PHE A 21 9.17 16.03 11.94
CA PHE A 21 8.43 16.14 13.20
C PHE A 21 8.72 17.45 13.94
N ASP A 22 9.95 17.98 13.89
CA ASP A 22 10.28 19.27 14.47
C ASP A 22 9.63 20.43 13.69
N MET A 23 9.85 20.48 12.37
CA MET A 23 9.38 21.61 11.55
C MET A 23 7.87 21.65 11.37
N MET A 24 7.23 20.49 11.12
CA MET A 24 5.81 20.45 10.75
C MET A 24 4.91 20.27 11.96
N LEU A 25 5.39 19.59 13.00
CA LEU A 25 4.58 19.29 14.19
C LEU A 25 5.10 19.99 15.44
N SER A 26 6.25 20.66 15.44
CA SER A 26 6.88 21.18 16.67
C SER A 26 7.02 20.09 17.76
N LEU A 27 7.21 18.84 17.34
CA LEU A 27 7.39 17.68 18.21
C LEU A 27 8.82 17.15 18.04
N PRO A 28 9.81 17.67 18.77
CA PRO A 28 11.21 17.22 18.63
C PRO A 28 11.40 15.77 19.11
N ILE A 29 11.23 14.82 18.20
CA ILE A 29 11.45 13.39 18.44
C ILE A 29 12.95 13.09 18.59
N GLN A 30 13.29 12.01 19.29
CA GLN A 30 14.67 11.56 19.47
C GLN A 30 14.85 10.15 18.93
N PHE A 31 15.84 9.96 18.06
CA PHE A 31 16.21 8.64 17.57
C PHE A 31 16.72 7.73 18.69
N SER A 32 16.36 6.46 18.63
CA SER A 32 16.78 5.41 19.55
C SER A 32 17.55 4.32 18.79
N GLU A 33 18.78 4.04 19.26
CA GLU A 33 19.60 2.93 18.72
C GLU A 33 19.00 1.55 19.05
N GLU A 34 18.10 1.47 20.02
CA GLU A 34 17.38 0.25 20.33
C GLU A 34 16.16 0.12 19.42
N ARG A 35 16.07 -0.99 18.70
CA ARG A 35 14.83 -1.35 17.99
C ARG A 35 13.72 -1.59 19.01
N LYS A 36 12.66 -0.80 18.90
CA LYS A 36 11.44 -0.94 19.68
C LYS A 36 10.29 -1.32 18.76
N THR A 37 9.31 -2.01 19.31
CA THR A 37 8.08 -2.37 18.62
C THR A 37 6.92 -1.72 19.33
N LEU A 38 5.99 -1.14 18.58
CA LEU A 38 4.72 -0.73 19.13
C LEU A 38 3.94 -1.99 19.52
N ALA A 39 3.81 -2.19 20.82
CA ALA A 39 2.96 -3.21 21.42
C ALA A 39 2.21 -2.51 22.55
N GLY A 40 0.88 -2.45 22.46
CA GLY A 40 0.10 -1.67 23.41
C GLY A 40 -1.37 -2.04 23.42
N ASN A 41 -2.03 -1.69 24.51
CA ASN A 41 -3.49 -1.74 24.63
C ASN A 41 -4.06 -0.50 23.93
N GLY A 42 -4.40 -0.61 22.65
CA GLY A 42 -5.05 0.46 21.89
C GLY A 42 -4.74 0.39 20.39
N SER A 43 -5.46 1.21 19.63
CA SER A 43 -5.36 1.26 18.17
C SER A 43 -4.00 1.79 17.72
N LEU A 44 -3.47 1.16 16.68
CA LEU A 44 -2.25 1.57 15.99
C LEU A 44 -2.62 2.21 14.66
N VAL A 45 -1.90 3.26 14.30
CA VAL A 45 -2.05 3.98 13.03
C VAL A 45 -0.77 3.77 12.25
N LEU A 46 -0.87 3.15 11.07
CA LEU A 46 0.24 2.89 10.15
C LEU A 46 0.00 3.68 8.87
N GLY A 47 0.90 4.57 8.52
CA GLY A 47 0.97 5.19 7.20
C GLY A 47 2.04 4.50 6.36
N SER A 48 1.74 4.30 5.08
CA SER A 48 2.64 3.61 4.16
C SER A 48 2.68 4.30 2.80
N ILE A 49 3.87 4.37 2.20
CA ILE A 49 4.10 4.83 0.83
C ILE A 49 5.06 3.88 0.14
N ASP A 50 4.68 3.44 -1.06
CA ASP A 50 5.54 2.68 -1.93
C ASP A 50 6.37 3.63 -2.81
N PHE A 51 7.56 3.19 -3.22
CA PHE A 51 8.33 3.85 -4.26
C PHE A 51 8.76 2.84 -5.32
N MET A 52 8.69 3.22 -6.60
CA MET A 52 9.00 2.32 -7.73
C MET A 52 9.87 3.00 -8.78
N GLY A 53 10.79 2.22 -9.37
CA GLY A 53 11.78 2.73 -10.32
C GLY A 53 12.93 1.75 -10.53
N ASP A 54 14.15 2.25 -10.60
CA ASP A 54 15.38 1.45 -10.57
C ASP A 54 15.48 0.66 -9.25
N VAL A 55 14.89 1.22 -8.20
CA VAL A 55 14.66 0.58 -6.91
C VAL A 55 13.17 0.58 -6.62
N THR A 56 12.74 -0.45 -5.89
CA THR A 56 11.37 -0.56 -5.42
C THR A 56 11.35 -0.88 -3.94
N GLY A 57 10.43 -0.27 -3.21
CA GLY A 57 10.35 -0.45 -1.78
C GLY A 57 9.15 0.23 -1.16
N ILE A 58 9.14 0.25 0.16
CA ILE A 58 8.07 0.79 0.98
C ILE A 58 8.66 1.50 2.19
N VAL A 59 8.05 2.61 2.58
CA VAL A 59 8.28 3.28 3.86
C VAL A 59 7.01 3.18 4.68
N ASN A 60 7.14 2.68 5.90
CA ASN A 60 6.07 2.53 6.86
C ASN A 60 6.37 3.40 8.07
N ILE A 61 5.39 4.20 8.52
CA ILE A 61 5.46 4.99 9.74
C ILE A 61 4.30 4.57 10.63
N GLN A 62 4.61 4.04 11.81
CA GLN A 62 3.61 3.58 12.75
C GLN A 62 3.69 4.35 14.06
N VAL A 63 2.52 4.69 14.59
CA VAL A 63 2.30 5.39 15.86
C VAL A 63 1.08 4.82 16.57
N THR A 64 0.94 5.08 17.87
CA THR A 64 -0.34 4.85 18.57
C THR A 64 -1.38 5.89 18.15
N GLU A 65 -2.68 5.55 18.13
CA GLU A 65 -3.75 6.53 17.84
C GLU A 65 -3.70 7.72 18.81
N LYS A 66 -3.40 7.50 20.09
CA LYS A 66 -3.18 8.56 21.08
C LYS A 66 -2.14 9.58 20.61
N PHE A 67 -1.04 9.12 20.03
CA PHE A 67 0.01 9.99 19.51
C PHE A 67 -0.39 10.63 18.18
N ALA A 68 -1.08 9.90 17.31
CA ALA A 68 -1.61 10.45 16.07
C ALA A 68 -2.55 11.64 16.32
N ARG A 69 -3.43 11.55 17.32
CA ARG A 69 -4.26 12.68 17.77
C ARG A 69 -3.45 13.88 18.26
N LYS A 70 -2.31 13.64 18.91
CA LYS A 70 -1.36 14.71 19.28
C LYS A 70 -0.68 15.34 18.07
N MET A 71 -0.33 14.54 17.06
CA MET A 71 0.21 15.04 15.79
C MET A 71 -0.83 15.93 15.09
N VAL A 72 -2.09 15.49 15.00
CA VAL A 72 -3.20 16.27 14.43
C VAL A 72 -3.39 17.59 15.17
N SER A 73 -3.49 17.54 16.50
CA SER A 73 -3.64 18.74 17.33
C SER A 73 -2.53 19.76 17.07
N SER A 74 -1.29 19.30 16.89
CA SER A 74 -0.15 20.16 16.61
C SER A 74 -0.18 20.74 15.19
N MET A 75 -0.55 19.93 14.19
CA MET A 75 -0.52 20.34 12.78
C MET A 75 -1.68 21.25 12.39
N LEU A 76 -2.88 21.00 12.93
CA LEU A 76 -4.11 21.71 12.60
C LEU A 76 -4.49 22.79 13.62
N ASP A 77 -3.67 22.99 14.66
CA ASP A 77 -3.92 23.94 15.76
C ASP A 77 -5.31 23.77 16.39
N MET A 78 -5.68 22.52 16.66
CA MET A 78 -6.98 22.14 17.23
C MET A 78 -6.81 21.36 18.53
N GLU A 79 -7.79 21.45 19.42
CA GLU A 79 -7.74 20.72 20.68
C GLU A 79 -7.97 19.22 20.46
N ILE A 80 -7.27 18.37 21.23
CA ILE A 80 -7.32 16.91 21.05
C ILE A 80 -8.75 16.36 21.19
N ASP A 81 -9.58 16.99 22.02
CA ASP A 81 -10.98 16.60 22.25
C ASP A 81 -11.93 16.99 21.11
N GLN A 82 -11.49 17.85 20.19
CA GLN A 82 -12.24 18.25 18.99
C GLN A 82 -11.99 17.34 17.77
N ILE A 83 -10.99 16.47 17.85
CA ILE A 83 -10.65 15.54 16.76
C ILE A 83 -11.67 14.40 16.77
N GLU A 84 -12.67 14.47 15.89
CA GLU A 84 -13.69 13.44 15.73
C GLU A 84 -13.32 12.50 14.59
N GLY A 85 -13.56 11.19 14.77
CA GLY A 85 -13.26 10.19 13.75
C GLY A 85 -11.77 10.00 13.48
N THR A 86 -11.46 9.60 12.24
CA THR A 86 -10.13 9.19 11.78
C THR A 86 -9.61 10.01 10.58
N GLU A 87 -10.44 10.85 9.97
CA GLU A 87 -10.10 11.60 8.74
C GLU A 87 -8.87 12.50 8.95
N ASP A 88 -8.87 13.37 9.98
CA ASP A 88 -7.72 14.23 10.27
C ASP A 88 -6.45 13.43 10.61
N ILE A 89 -6.61 12.26 11.26
CA ILE A 89 -5.50 11.36 11.58
C ILE A 89 -4.89 10.80 10.29
N GLN A 90 -5.74 10.39 9.36
CA GLN A 90 -5.31 9.86 8.06
C GLN A 90 -4.59 10.92 7.25
N ASP A 91 -5.14 12.13 7.15
CA ASP A 91 -4.53 13.24 6.41
C ASP A 91 -3.17 13.63 6.97
N VAL A 92 -3.08 13.85 8.29
CA VAL A 92 -1.83 14.24 8.94
C VAL A 92 -0.78 13.15 8.83
N LEU A 93 -1.13 11.88 9.11
CA LEU A 93 -0.14 10.80 8.98
C LEU A 93 0.27 10.56 7.51
N GLY A 94 -0.67 10.70 6.58
CA GLY A 94 -0.40 10.63 5.14
C GLY A 94 0.60 11.68 4.69
N GLU A 95 0.47 12.92 5.17
CA GLU A 95 1.40 14.01 4.84
C GLU A 95 2.79 13.80 5.47
N ILE A 96 2.84 13.32 6.72
CA ILE A 96 4.12 12.92 7.35
C ILE A 96 4.79 11.79 6.55
N CYS A 97 4.03 10.80 6.09
CA CYS A 97 4.56 9.73 5.24
C CYS A 97 5.11 10.29 3.92
N ASN A 98 4.37 11.19 3.26
CA ASN A 98 4.78 11.84 2.02
C ASN A 98 6.11 12.55 2.17
N MET A 99 6.30 13.33 3.24
CA MET A 99 7.52 14.12 3.44
C MET A 99 8.74 13.26 3.78
N VAL A 100 8.59 12.27 4.65
CA VAL A 100 9.68 11.36 5.02
C VAL A 100 10.08 10.50 3.82
N SER A 101 9.10 9.96 3.09
CA SER A 101 9.34 9.16 1.88
C SER A 101 9.89 10.02 0.74
N GLY A 102 9.47 11.28 0.63
CA GLY A 102 10.01 12.26 -0.32
C GLY A 102 11.49 12.52 -0.10
N SER A 103 11.91 12.65 1.16
CA SER A 103 13.33 12.79 1.50
C SER A 103 14.14 11.54 1.12
N LEU A 104 13.58 10.35 1.35
CA LEU A 104 14.20 9.09 0.90
C LEU A 104 14.32 9.04 -0.62
N LYS A 105 13.24 9.36 -1.36
CA LYS A 105 13.25 9.45 -2.83
C LYS A 105 14.36 10.38 -3.32
N SER A 106 14.43 11.60 -2.77
CA SER A 106 15.47 12.57 -3.16
C SER A 106 16.88 11.99 -2.96
N GLY A 107 17.14 11.38 -1.80
CA GLY A 107 18.43 10.73 -1.54
C GLY A 107 18.74 9.59 -2.52
N LEU A 108 17.76 8.73 -2.84
CA LEU A 108 17.93 7.64 -3.80
C LEU A 108 18.20 8.18 -5.22
N CYS A 109 17.47 9.19 -5.66
CA CYS A 109 17.67 9.83 -6.95
C CYS A 109 19.03 10.51 -7.07
N ASP A 110 19.49 11.20 -6.01
CA ASP A 110 20.82 11.81 -5.94
C ASP A 110 21.95 10.76 -6.01
N ALA A 111 21.69 9.55 -5.50
CA ALA A 111 22.57 8.40 -5.62
C ALA A 111 22.50 7.69 -6.99
N GLY A 112 21.61 8.15 -7.88
CA GLY A 112 21.43 7.62 -9.23
C GLY A 112 20.45 6.44 -9.33
N MET A 113 19.66 6.18 -8.29
CA MET A 113 18.60 5.16 -8.27
C MET A 113 17.24 5.86 -8.44
N VAL A 114 16.83 6.08 -9.69
CA VAL A 114 15.64 6.87 -9.99
C VAL A 114 14.39 6.12 -9.55
N CYS A 115 13.52 6.77 -8.77
CA CYS A 115 12.23 6.22 -8.36
C CYS A 115 11.18 7.31 -8.16
N GLU A 116 9.92 6.91 -8.22
CA GLU A 116 8.75 7.75 -7.99
C GLU A 116 7.92 7.19 -6.83
N LEU A 117 7.25 8.07 -6.08
CA LEU A 117 6.39 7.67 -4.97
C LEU A 117 4.99 7.25 -5.48
N SER A 118 4.32 6.38 -4.73
CA SER A 118 2.87 6.18 -4.82
C SER A 118 2.12 7.24 -4.00
N THR A 119 0.79 7.16 -3.97
CA THR A 119 0.00 7.85 -2.96
C THR A 119 0.12 7.14 -1.59
N PRO A 120 -0.05 7.88 -0.48
CA PRO A 120 -0.09 7.28 0.86
C PRO A 120 -1.35 6.44 1.09
N ALA A 121 -1.19 5.39 1.90
CA ALA A 121 -2.29 4.64 2.48
C ALA A 121 -2.15 4.60 4.00
N VAL A 122 -3.26 4.74 4.71
CA VAL A 122 -3.29 4.72 6.18
C VAL A 122 -4.17 3.56 6.66
N ILE A 123 -3.64 2.77 7.60
CA ILE A 123 -4.32 1.66 8.27
C ILE A 123 -4.48 2.01 9.74
N ILE A 124 -5.70 1.90 10.27
CA ILE A 124 -6.03 2.19 11.67
C ILE A 124 -6.76 0.99 12.25
N GLY A 125 -6.32 0.49 13.38
CA GLY A 125 -7.00 -0.65 14.00
C GLY A 125 -6.32 -1.19 15.26
N ASN A 126 -7.07 -2.01 15.99
CA ASN A 126 -6.58 -2.69 17.20
C ASN A 126 -6.00 -4.07 16.90
N ASP A 127 -6.38 -4.67 15.77
CA ASP A 127 -5.97 -6.01 15.38
C ASP A 127 -5.66 -6.08 13.89
N TYR A 128 -4.42 -5.75 13.54
CA TYR A 128 -3.85 -6.02 12.23
C TYR A 128 -2.36 -6.37 12.29
N ASN A 129 -1.91 -7.08 11.26
CA ASN A 129 -0.52 -7.29 10.94
C ASN A 129 -0.29 -6.80 9.50
N HIS A 130 0.66 -5.88 9.32
CA HIS A 130 1.08 -5.42 8.01
C HIS A 130 2.47 -6.01 7.67
N GLN A 131 2.61 -6.53 6.45
CA GLN A 131 3.86 -7.13 5.99
C GLN A 131 4.06 -6.91 4.50
N THR A 132 5.24 -6.40 4.13
CA THR A 132 5.72 -6.41 2.75
C THR A 132 6.72 -7.54 2.56
N ARG A 133 6.54 -8.35 1.53
CA ARG A 133 7.45 -9.48 1.20
C ARG A 133 8.48 -9.09 0.15
N ASN A 134 9.49 -9.93 -0.01
CA ASN A 134 10.46 -9.87 -1.10
C ASN A 134 11.27 -8.56 -1.16
N MET A 135 11.71 -8.06 0.00
CA MET A 135 12.64 -6.93 0.12
C MET A 135 14.07 -7.44 0.34
N THR A 136 15.04 -6.84 -0.35
CA THR A 136 16.46 -7.21 -0.23
C THR A 136 17.06 -6.73 1.08
N ARG A 137 16.67 -5.53 1.50
CA ARG A 137 17.12 -4.89 2.74
C ARG A 137 15.90 -4.30 3.44
N VAL A 138 15.79 -4.58 4.74
CA VAL A 138 14.76 -4.01 5.60
C VAL A 138 15.43 -3.41 6.82
N GLU A 139 15.17 -2.14 7.08
CA GLU A 139 15.67 -1.42 8.25
C GLU A 139 14.55 -0.90 9.12
N TYR A 140 14.82 -0.83 10.42
CA TYR A 140 13.87 -0.43 11.44
C TYR A 140 14.49 0.68 12.29
N PHE A 141 13.77 1.79 12.39
CA PHE A 141 14.15 2.96 13.16
C PHE A 141 13.09 3.22 14.23
N SER A 142 13.53 3.62 15.41
CA SER A 142 12.65 3.91 16.53
C SER A 142 12.94 5.31 17.04
N PHE A 143 11.89 6.07 17.28
CA PHE A 143 11.97 7.43 17.78
C PHE A 143 11.08 7.61 19.00
N LEU A 144 11.47 8.49 19.91
CA LEU A 144 10.75 8.75 21.15
C LEU A 144 10.39 10.23 21.24
N PHE A 145 9.17 10.49 21.67
CA PHE A 145 8.73 11.81 22.10
C PHE A 145 7.95 11.65 23.40
N ASP A 146 8.49 12.14 24.51
CA ASP A 146 7.99 11.84 25.86
C ASP A 146 7.82 10.32 26.08
N ASP A 147 6.59 9.85 26.31
CA ASP A 147 6.19 8.44 26.46
C ASP A 147 5.73 7.79 25.14
N HIS A 148 5.74 8.54 24.03
CA HIS A 148 5.28 8.08 22.74
C HIS A 148 6.42 7.48 21.91
N LEU A 149 6.17 6.28 21.37
CA LEU A 149 7.04 5.61 20.42
C LEU A 149 6.53 5.84 19.00
N ILE A 150 7.45 6.14 18.10
CA ILE A 150 7.26 6.17 16.65
C ILE A 150 8.19 5.13 16.06
N THR A 151 7.69 4.30 15.16
CA THR A 151 8.53 3.35 14.41
C THR A 151 8.47 3.66 12.93
N VAL A 152 9.64 3.70 12.29
CA VAL A 152 9.74 3.80 10.84
C VAL A 152 10.47 2.57 10.33
N ASP A 153 9.89 1.87 9.35
CA ASP A 153 10.58 0.79 8.65
C ASP A 153 10.65 1.04 7.15
N VAL A 154 11.78 0.67 6.57
CA VAL A 154 12.06 0.85 5.15
C VAL A 154 12.46 -0.49 4.57
N GLY A 155 11.64 -0.99 3.65
CA GLY A 155 11.97 -2.12 2.80
C GLY A 155 12.43 -1.62 1.45
N ILE A 156 13.55 -2.13 0.92
CA ILE A 156 14.05 -1.76 -0.41
C ILE A 156 14.65 -2.97 -1.13
N LYS A 157 14.47 -3.02 -2.44
CA LYS A 157 15.16 -3.91 -3.36
C LYS A 157 15.51 -3.19 -4.66
N GLU A 158 16.51 -3.72 -5.36
CA GLU A 158 16.73 -3.36 -6.76
C GLU A 158 15.62 -3.95 -7.62
N THR A 159 15.17 -3.19 -8.62
CA THR A 159 14.23 -3.67 -9.61
C THR A 159 15.02 -4.43 -10.67
N ASN A 160 14.84 -5.75 -10.75
CA ASN A 160 15.37 -6.49 -11.89
C ASN A 160 14.65 -6.02 -13.17
N PRO A 161 15.38 -5.68 -14.25
CA PRO A 161 14.77 -5.30 -15.52
C PRO A 161 13.85 -6.38 -16.14
N ASP A 162 13.92 -7.62 -15.64
CA ASP A 162 13.32 -8.80 -16.25
C ASP A 162 11.93 -9.20 -15.72
N VAL A 163 11.22 -8.32 -15.00
CA VAL A 163 9.81 -8.57 -14.61
C VAL A 163 8.90 -7.50 -15.22
N SER A 164 8.50 -7.73 -16.47
CA SER A 164 7.37 -7.07 -17.17
C SER A 164 7.50 -5.58 -17.53
N ASP A 165 8.71 -5.07 -17.77
CA ASP A 165 8.89 -3.89 -18.63
C ASP A 165 9.23 -4.39 -20.05
N ALA A 166 8.30 -5.16 -20.65
CA ALA A 166 8.27 -5.24 -22.10
C ALA A 166 8.00 -3.82 -22.58
N ALA A 167 9.03 -3.19 -23.16
CA ALA A 167 8.90 -1.90 -23.80
C ALA A 167 7.65 -1.90 -24.68
N VAL A 168 6.67 -1.06 -24.34
CA VAL A 168 5.56 -0.74 -25.22
C VAL A 168 6.17 0.00 -26.41
N VAL A 169 6.59 -0.75 -27.43
CA VAL A 169 6.99 -0.22 -28.72
C VAL A 169 5.71 0.05 -29.48
N GLY A 170 5.24 1.30 -29.43
CA GLY A 170 4.13 1.75 -30.27
C GLY A 170 3.32 2.91 -29.73
N ILE A 171 3.94 4.02 -29.34
CA ILE A 171 3.18 5.27 -29.14
C ILE A 171 3.10 5.98 -30.49
N THR A 172 1.93 5.95 -31.12
CA THR A 172 1.58 6.96 -32.13
C THR A 172 1.38 8.30 -31.41
N PRO A 173 1.97 9.43 -31.85
CA PRO A 173 2.00 10.68 -31.07
C PRO A 173 0.68 11.42 -30.87
N ASP A 174 -0.47 10.86 -31.30
CA ASP A 174 -1.73 11.61 -31.46
C ASP A 174 -2.94 10.91 -30.82
N GLN A 175 -2.82 10.34 -29.63
CA GLN A 175 -4.00 10.08 -28.80
C GLN A 175 -4.12 11.22 -27.78
N GLU A 176 -5.16 12.04 -27.97
CA GLU A 176 -5.59 13.05 -27.00
C GLU A 176 -5.54 12.45 -25.59
N ASP A 177 -4.96 13.18 -24.63
CA ASP A 177 -4.93 12.83 -23.21
C ASP A 177 -6.27 12.20 -22.81
N SER A 178 -6.30 10.87 -22.69
CA SER A 178 -7.47 10.22 -22.14
C SER A 178 -7.54 10.68 -20.69
N ASP A 179 -8.71 11.15 -20.28
CA ASP A 179 -8.93 11.55 -18.91
C ASP A 179 -9.09 10.28 -18.06
N ILE A 180 -8.42 10.21 -16.91
CA ILE A 180 -8.56 9.07 -15.98
C ILE A 180 -10.01 8.91 -15.51
N PHE A 181 -10.81 9.98 -15.58
CA PHE A 181 -12.25 9.96 -15.38
C PHE A 181 -13.02 9.13 -16.42
N ASN A 182 -12.51 9.05 -17.66
CA ASN A 182 -13.13 8.28 -18.75
C ASN A 182 -12.60 6.84 -18.85
N TYR A 183 -11.63 6.47 -18.02
CA TYR A 183 -11.14 5.10 -17.94
C TYR A 183 -12.28 4.16 -17.51
N ASP A 184 -12.54 3.10 -18.26
CA ASP A 184 -13.57 2.12 -17.92
C ASP A 184 -13.08 1.16 -16.82
N MET A 185 -12.98 1.69 -15.59
CA MET A 185 -12.45 0.98 -14.42
C MET A 185 -13.31 -0.23 -14.08
N GLU A 186 -14.64 -0.09 -14.13
CA GLU A 186 -15.56 -1.16 -13.79
C GLU A 186 -15.35 -2.39 -14.68
N ASN A 187 -15.41 -2.22 -16.00
CA ASN A 187 -15.19 -3.36 -16.90
C ASN A 187 -13.77 -3.90 -16.81
N SER A 188 -12.76 -3.03 -16.65
CA SER A 188 -11.37 -3.47 -16.53
C SER A 188 -11.14 -4.33 -15.28
N VAL A 189 -11.67 -3.91 -14.13
CA VAL A 189 -11.56 -4.66 -12.87
C VAL A 189 -12.38 -5.94 -12.92
N ILE A 190 -13.64 -5.89 -13.38
CA ILE A 190 -14.50 -7.07 -13.48
C ILE A 190 -13.87 -8.14 -14.37
N ASN A 191 -13.39 -7.77 -15.56
CA ASN A 191 -12.76 -8.71 -16.48
C ASN A 191 -11.45 -9.26 -15.90
N SER A 192 -10.58 -8.39 -15.36
CA SER A 192 -9.30 -8.81 -14.77
C SER A 192 -9.49 -9.79 -13.61
N VAL A 193 -10.42 -9.52 -12.70
CA VAL A 193 -10.70 -10.39 -11.56
C VAL A 193 -11.31 -11.71 -12.05
N SER A 194 -12.29 -11.68 -12.94
CA SER A 194 -12.97 -12.88 -13.43
C SER A 194 -12.01 -13.80 -14.19
N GLU A 195 -11.19 -13.24 -15.08
CA GLU A 195 -10.20 -14.01 -15.87
C GLU A 195 -9.11 -14.61 -14.99
N VAL A 196 -8.59 -13.84 -14.03
CA VAL A 196 -7.53 -14.32 -13.14
C VAL A 196 -8.03 -15.44 -12.24
N PHE A 197 -9.21 -15.28 -11.63
CA PHE A 197 -9.78 -16.31 -10.75
C PHE A 197 -10.18 -17.57 -11.52
N ASP A 198 -10.70 -17.46 -12.74
CA ASP A 198 -10.97 -18.62 -13.60
C ASP A 198 -9.67 -19.33 -14.01
N MET A 199 -8.68 -18.58 -14.50
CA MET A 199 -7.42 -19.15 -14.99
C MET A 199 -6.62 -19.86 -13.90
N MET A 200 -6.50 -19.23 -12.72
CA MET A 200 -5.67 -19.77 -11.64
C MET A 200 -6.39 -20.74 -10.73
N LEU A 201 -7.65 -20.46 -10.41
CA LEU A 201 -8.38 -21.16 -9.36
C LEU A 201 -9.53 -21.99 -9.91
N SER A 202 -9.84 -21.87 -11.20
CA SER A 202 -11.08 -22.41 -11.79
C SER A 202 -12.31 -21.97 -11.00
N MET A 203 -12.29 -20.72 -10.51
CA MET A 203 -13.36 -20.11 -9.72
C MET A 203 -14.18 -19.14 -10.58
N ASP A 204 -15.43 -19.50 -10.83
CA ASP A 204 -16.43 -18.62 -11.48
C ASP A 204 -16.94 -17.56 -10.49
N VAL A 205 -16.15 -16.50 -10.31
CA VAL A 205 -16.49 -15.33 -9.49
C VAL A 205 -17.42 -14.39 -10.26
N LYS A 206 -18.40 -13.80 -9.59
CA LYS A 206 -19.40 -12.94 -10.24
C LYS A 206 -19.49 -11.57 -9.58
N PRO A 207 -19.60 -10.48 -10.35
CA PRO A 207 -19.89 -9.17 -9.78
C PRO A 207 -21.14 -9.21 -8.90
N PHE A 208 -21.00 -8.72 -7.69
CA PHE A 208 -22.06 -8.64 -6.69
C PHE A 208 -22.54 -7.19 -6.60
N GLY A 209 -23.79 -6.94 -7.00
CA GLY A 209 -24.37 -5.58 -7.02
C GLY A 209 -24.72 -4.98 -5.65
N GLY A 210 -24.33 -5.62 -4.55
CA GLY A 210 -24.52 -5.07 -3.21
C GLY A 210 -23.51 -3.96 -2.91
N LYS A 211 -23.96 -2.93 -2.18
CA LYS A 211 -23.11 -1.77 -1.81
C LYS A 211 -22.25 -2.00 -0.56
N THR A 212 -22.47 -3.10 0.16
CA THR A 212 -21.77 -3.46 1.39
C THR A 212 -21.70 -4.99 1.46
N GLY A 213 -20.49 -5.54 1.36
CA GLY A 213 -20.23 -6.90 1.81
C GLY A 213 -20.17 -6.97 3.35
N PRO A 214 -20.44 -8.12 3.98
CA PRO A 214 -20.21 -8.28 5.41
C PRO A 214 -18.71 -8.19 5.73
N ILE A 215 -18.24 -7.03 6.17
CA ILE A 215 -16.91 -6.90 6.79
C ILE A 215 -17.06 -7.35 8.25
N VAL A 216 -17.22 -8.66 8.47
CA VAL A 216 -17.39 -9.19 9.84
C VAL A 216 -16.68 -10.54 9.97
N SER A 217 -15.40 -10.56 9.60
CA SER A 217 -14.47 -11.65 9.92
C SER A 217 -13.04 -11.18 9.72
N SER A 218 -12.09 -11.93 10.28
CA SER A 218 -10.68 -11.83 9.91
C SER A 218 -10.55 -11.87 8.39
N ARG A 219 -9.81 -10.92 7.82
CA ARG A 219 -9.60 -10.79 6.39
C ARG A 219 -8.13 -10.60 6.05
N ILE A 220 -7.80 -10.89 4.81
CA ILE A 220 -6.49 -10.65 4.22
C ILE A 220 -6.68 -9.63 3.10
N VAL A 221 -5.90 -8.56 3.16
CA VAL A 221 -5.88 -7.51 2.15
C VAL A 221 -4.53 -7.58 1.45
N GLY A 222 -4.54 -7.96 0.19
CA GLY A 222 -3.38 -7.83 -0.68
C GLY A 222 -3.41 -6.47 -1.38
N SER A 223 -2.35 -5.69 -1.24
CA SER A 223 -2.26 -4.33 -1.77
C SER A 223 -1.12 -4.20 -2.78
N ILE A 224 -1.40 -3.59 -3.93
CA ILE A 224 -0.41 -3.18 -4.93
C ILE A 224 -0.65 -1.73 -5.31
N SER A 225 0.42 -0.94 -5.31
CA SER A 225 0.39 0.47 -5.71
C SER A 225 0.82 0.62 -7.17
N PHE A 226 0.28 1.64 -7.84
CA PHE A 226 0.66 2.09 -9.19
C PHE A 226 1.44 3.41 -9.09
N SER A 227 2.51 3.57 -9.86
CA SER A 227 3.23 4.84 -9.98
C SER A 227 3.74 5.10 -11.41
N GLY A 228 3.71 6.36 -11.84
CA GLY A 228 4.02 6.78 -13.21
C GLY A 228 3.09 7.92 -13.64
N LYS A 229 2.64 7.93 -14.91
CA LYS A 229 1.62 8.89 -15.39
C LYS A 229 0.30 8.80 -14.63
N VAL A 230 0.02 7.63 -14.06
CA VAL A 230 -1.08 7.40 -13.12
C VAL A 230 -0.49 6.88 -11.82
N LEU A 231 -0.93 7.48 -10.72
CA LEU A 231 -0.72 7.00 -9.36
C LEU A 231 -1.97 6.27 -8.92
N GLY A 232 -1.84 5.27 -8.07
CA GLY A 232 -3.01 4.57 -7.57
C GLY A 232 -2.69 3.42 -6.67
N ARG A 233 -3.74 2.70 -6.27
CA ARG A 233 -3.62 1.49 -5.47
C ARG A 233 -4.79 0.56 -5.74
N LEU A 234 -4.49 -0.74 -5.76
CA LEU A 234 -5.46 -1.83 -5.75
C LEU A 234 -5.37 -2.53 -4.39
N ASN A 235 -6.51 -2.72 -3.73
CA ASN A 235 -6.64 -3.57 -2.55
C ASN A 235 -7.60 -4.71 -2.85
N LEU A 236 -7.16 -5.94 -2.62
CA LEU A 236 -7.98 -7.14 -2.71
C LEU A 236 -8.27 -7.65 -1.31
N HIS A 237 -9.49 -7.39 -0.82
CA HIS A 237 -9.96 -7.79 0.51
C HIS A 237 -10.67 -9.13 0.42
N ILE A 238 -10.06 -10.17 0.98
CA ILE A 238 -10.55 -11.54 0.93
C ILE A 238 -10.83 -12.02 2.36
N PRO A 239 -12.05 -12.49 2.67
CA PRO A 239 -12.33 -13.17 3.94
C PRO A 239 -11.36 -14.34 4.18
N GLU A 240 -10.92 -14.55 5.41
CA GLU A 240 -9.92 -15.59 5.70
C GLU A 240 -10.34 -16.99 5.24
N GLY A 241 -11.63 -17.32 5.33
CA GLY A 241 -12.19 -18.59 4.84
C GLY A 241 -11.96 -18.78 3.34
N LEU A 242 -12.38 -17.81 2.54
CA LEU A 242 -12.16 -17.79 1.10
C LEU A 242 -10.67 -17.84 0.75
N ALA A 243 -9.84 -17.07 1.46
CA ALA A 243 -8.40 -17.02 1.20
C ALA A 243 -7.73 -18.39 1.43
N LYS A 244 -8.13 -19.13 2.48
CA LYS A 244 -7.68 -20.51 2.72
C LYS A 244 -8.20 -21.46 1.65
N GLN A 245 -9.44 -21.30 1.20
CA GLN A 245 -9.98 -22.08 0.10
C GLN A 245 -9.20 -21.87 -1.20
N MET A 246 -8.87 -20.62 -1.53
CA MET A 246 -8.05 -20.28 -2.70
C MET A 246 -6.64 -20.89 -2.60
N ALA A 247 -6.03 -20.83 -1.41
CA ALA A 247 -4.73 -21.45 -1.16
C ALA A 247 -4.78 -22.98 -1.29
N GLY A 248 -5.78 -23.63 -0.70
CA GLY A 248 -6.00 -25.07 -0.81
C GLY A 248 -6.15 -25.52 -2.28
N THR A 249 -6.94 -24.79 -3.07
CA THR A 249 -7.12 -25.08 -4.50
C THR A 249 -5.80 -25.08 -5.28
N LEU A 250 -4.94 -24.07 -5.10
CA LEU A 250 -3.65 -24.01 -5.83
C LEU A 250 -2.62 -25.01 -5.35
N LEU A 251 -2.62 -25.30 -4.04
CA LEU A 251 -1.65 -26.21 -3.44
C LEU A 251 -2.10 -27.67 -3.51
N GLY A 252 -3.33 -27.94 -3.93
CA GLY A 252 -3.91 -29.28 -3.94
C GLY A 252 -4.12 -29.84 -2.52
N MET A 253 -4.45 -28.97 -1.58
CA MET A 253 -4.65 -29.26 -0.15
C MET A 253 -6.08 -28.90 0.26
N GLU A 254 -6.59 -29.55 1.30
CA GLU A 254 -7.87 -29.12 1.89
C GLU A 254 -7.67 -27.80 2.66
N PRO A 255 -8.68 -26.89 2.70
CA PRO A 255 -8.54 -25.60 3.37
C PRO A 255 -8.15 -25.70 4.86
N ASP A 256 -8.60 -26.76 5.54
CA ASP A 256 -8.28 -27.03 6.95
C ASP A 256 -6.81 -27.47 7.18
N GLU A 257 -6.12 -27.89 6.12
CA GLU A 257 -4.70 -28.26 6.17
C GLU A 257 -3.78 -27.03 6.09
N ILE A 258 -4.31 -25.85 5.75
CA ILE A 258 -3.59 -24.58 5.73
C ILE A 258 -3.48 -24.02 7.15
N GLN A 259 -2.38 -24.35 7.83
CA GLN A 259 -2.14 -24.05 9.25
C GLN A 259 -1.54 -22.64 9.49
N GLY A 260 -1.18 -21.92 8.43
CA GLY A 260 -0.53 -20.61 8.48
C GLY A 260 -1.03 -19.63 7.41
N LEU A 261 -0.61 -18.37 7.53
CA LEU A 261 -0.93 -17.33 6.54
C LEU A 261 0.13 -17.21 5.44
N ASP A 262 1.22 -17.97 5.50
CA ASP A 262 2.32 -17.80 4.55
C ASP A 262 1.95 -18.28 3.16
N GLU A 263 1.38 -19.49 3.06
CA GLU A 263 0.82 -20.05 1.84
C GLU A 263 -0.33 -19.19 1.29
N VAL A 264 -1.18 -18.69 2.20
CA VAL A 264 -2.30 -17.83 1.83
C VAL A 264 -1.79 -16.51 1.25
N LYS A 265 -0.80 -15.87 1.88
CA LYS A 265 -0.18 -14.64 1.40
C LYS A 265 0.52 -14.84 0.05
N ASP A 266 1.14 -15.99 -0.19
CA ASP A 266 1.77 -16.28 -1.49
C ASP A 266 0.72 -16.37 -2.60
N VAL A 267 -0.38 -17.07 -2.36
CA VAL A 267 -1.51 -17.16 -3.32
C VAL A 267 -2.18 -15.82 -3.53
N VAL A 268 -2.52 -15.10 -2.46
CA VAL A 268 -3.10 -13.75 -2.56
C VAL A 268 -2.14 -12.79 -3.27
N GLY A 269 -0.84 -12.91 -3.01
CA GLY A 269 0.20 -12.09 -3.66
C GLY A 269 0.26 -12.32 -5.17
N GLU A 270 0.16 -13.57 -5.61
CA GLU A 270 0.16 -13.91 -7.03
C GLU A 270 -1.12 -13.42 -7.73
N LEU A 271 -2.27 -13.52 -7.06
CA LEU A 271 -3.52 -12.94 -7.55
C LEU A 271 -3.45 -11.42 -7.66
N CYS A 272 -2.92 -10.74 -6.64
CA CYS A 272 -2.67 -9.31 -6.71
C CYS A 272 -1.75 -8.97 -7.90
N ASN A 273 -0.66 -9.70 -8.10
CA ASN A 273 0.27 -9.47 -9.22
C ASN A 273 -0.43 -9.58 -10.57
N MET A 274 -1.26 -10.60 -10.80
CA MET A 274 -1.92 -10.75 -12.10
C MET A 274 -3.07 -9.76 -12.29
N VAL A 275 -3.89 -9.51 -11.27
CA VAL A 275 -5.00 -8.55 -11.39
C VAL A 275 -4.44 -7.14 -11.61
N SER A 276 -3.45 -6.72 -10.83
CA SER A 276 -2.77 -5.44 -11.03
C SER A 276 -1.99 -5.39 -12.35
N GLY A 277 -1.42 -6.52 -12.81
CA GLY A 277 -0.74 -6.63 -14.10
C GLY A 277 -1.69 -6.47 -15.29
N ALA A 278 -2.90 -7.03 -15.22
CA ALA A 278 -3.94 -6.84 -16.21
C ALA A 278 -4.40 -5.37 -16.26
N LEU A 279 -4.65 -4.76 -15.09
CA LEU A 279 -4.97 -3.34 -14.99
C LEU A 279 -3.84 -2.43 -15.49
N LYS A 280 -2.58 -2.72 -15.13
CA LYS A 280 -1.38 -2.01 -15.63
C LYS A 280 -1.35 -2.05 -17.16
N SER A 281 -1.59 -3.22 -17.75
CA SER A 281 -1.56 -3.39 -19.20
C SER A 281 -2.64 -2.54 -19.88
N ASP A 282 -3.88 -2.61 -19.39
CA ASP A 282 -5.01 -1.82 -19.91
C ASP A 282 -4.81 -0.30 -19.72
N LEU A 283 -4.23 0.13 -18.60
CA LEU A 283 -3.84 1.53 -18.37
C LEU A 283 -2.75 1.98 -19.35
N CYS A 284 -1.71 1.16 -19.56
CA CYS A 284 -0.63 1.45 -20.50
C CYS A 284 -1.13 1.56 -21.95
N ASP A 285 -2.03 0.66 -22.37
CA ASP A 285 -2.64 0.67 -23.69
C ASP A 285 -3.46 1.94 -23.95
N LYS A 286 -3.98 2.57 -22.89
CA LYS A 286 -4.71 3.85 -22.92
C LYS A 286 -3.81 5.09 -22.72
N GLY A 287 -2.49 4.90 -22.68
CA GLY A 287 -1.50 5.97 -22.57
C GLY A 287 -1.08 6.36 -21.14
N PHE A 288 -1.62 5.68 -20.12
CA PHE A 288 -1.28 5.89 -18.71
C PHE A 288 -0.13 4.96 -18.26
N THR A 289 1.07 5.21 -18.80
CA THR A 289 2.25 4.40 -18.45
C THR A 289 2.51 4.42 -16.94
N CYS A 290 2.53 3.25 -16.31
CA CYS A 290 2.78 3.08 -14.89
C CYS A 290 3.53 1.77 -14.59
N LYS A 291 4.09 1.71 -13.39
CA LYS A 291 4.72 0.55 -12.76
C LYS A 291 3.88 0.11 -11.56
N VAL A 292 4.04 -1.15 -11.14
CA VAL A 292 3.37 -1.72 -9.97
C VAL A 292 4.37 -2.07 -8.87
N SER A 293 3.97 -1.91 -7.60
CA SER A 293 4.77 -2.39 -6.46
C SER A 293 4.67 -3.90 -6.30
N PRO A 294 5.59 -4.52 -5.55
CA PRO A 294 5.36 -5.82 -4.94
C PRO A 294 4.11 -5.77 -4.04
N PRO A 295 3.45 -6.92 -3.82
CA PRO A 295 2.32 -6.99 -2.92
C PRO A 295 2.76 -6.77 -1.47
N SER A 296 1.96 -5.98 -0.75
CA SER A 296 1.95 -5.93 0.71
C SER A 296 0.66 -6.54 1.25
N PHE A 297 0.70 -7.03 2.48
CA PHE A 297 -0.39 -7.78 3.09
C PHE A 297 -0.79 -7.14 4.41
N THR A 298 -2.08 -6.88 4.57
CA THR A 298 -2.66 -6.50 5.86
C THR A 298 -3.65 -7.58 6.27
N THR A 299 -3.44 -8.19 7.43
CA THR A 299 -4.28 -9.28 7.94
C THR A 299 -4.80 -8.96 9.31
N GLY A 300 -6.06 -9.23 9.61
CA GLY A 300 -6.62 -8.97 10.94
C GLY A 300 -8.14 -8.90 10.94
N ALA A 301 -8.72 -8.80 12.12
CA ALA A 301 -10.17 -8.72 12.29
C ALA A 301 -10.68 -7.29 12.53
N ASP A 302 -9.83 -6.38 12.99
CA ASP A 302 -10.24 -5.03 13.42
C ASP A 302 -9.27 -3.96 12.91
N PHE A 303 -9.51 -3.53 11.67
CA PHE A 303 -8.85 -2.38 11.06
C PHE A 303 -9.67 -1.78 9.91
N GLU A 304 -9.43 -0.50 9.68
CA GLU A 304 -9.85 0.29 8.53
C GLU A 304 -8.62 0.68 7.72
N MET A 305 -8.78 0.81 6.40
CA MET A 305 -7.72 1.22 5.48
C MET A 305 -8.27 2.30 4.57
N GLU A 306 -7.52 3.38 4.40
CA GLU A 306 -7.87 4.47 3.51
C GLU A 306 -6.72 4.72 2.52
N ILE A 307 -7.05 4.95 1.25
CA ILE A 307 -6.09 5.35 0.22
C ILE A 307 -6.24 6.84 -0.03
N LEU A 308 -5.21 7.61 0.30
CA LEU A 308 -5.29 9.06 0.31
C LEU A 308 -4.93 9.68 -1.03
N ASN A 309 -5.36 10.93 -1.23
CA ASN A 309 -4.97 11.76 -2.37
C ASN A 309 -5.31 11.16 -3.75
N LEU A 310 -6.44 10.45 -3.85
CA LEU A 310 -6.94 9.89 -5.10
C LEU A 310 -7.97 10.82 -5.76
N THR A 311 -8.02 10.77 -7.09
CA THR A 311 -9.02 11.51 -7.87
C THR A 311 -10.29 10.69 -8.07
N ARG A 312 -10.14 9.37 -8.19
CA ARG A 312 -11.23 8.43 -8.38
C ARG A 312 -10.98 7.20 -7.53
N HIS A 313 -11.99 6.79 -6.78
CA HIS A 313 -11.96 5.61 -5.92
C HIS A 313 -13.25 4.82 -6.12
N GLU A 314 -13.12 3.55 -6.48
CA GLU A 314 -14.24 2.65 -6.71
C GLU A 314 -14.03 1.31 -5.99
N THR A 315 -15.14 0.76 -5.52
CA THR A 315 -15.20 -0.50 -4.80
C THR A 315 -16.09 -1.46 -5.56
N PHE A 316 -15.55 -2.65 -5.85
CA PHE A 316 -16.22 -3.71 -6.57
C PHE A 316 -16.36 -4.93 -5.66
N PHE A 317 -17.56 -5.49 -5.58
CA PHE A 317 -17.81 -6.71 -4.82
C PHE A 317 -17.95 -7.89 -5.77
N PHE A 318 -17.49 -9.05 -5.33
CA PHE A 318 -17.58 -10.29 -6.06
C PHE A 318 -18.12 -11.38 -5.15
N ASP A 319 -19.01 -12.22 -5.69
CA ASP A 319 -19.54 -13.41 -5.02
C ASP A 319 -18.87 -14.66 -5.59
N TYR A 320 -18.46 -15.54 -4.69
CA TYR A 320 -18.11 -16.91 -5.00
C TYR A 320 -18.78 -17.84 -3.98
N GLN A 321 -19.78 -18.59 -4.42
CA GLN A 321 -20.49 -19.58 -3.58
C GLN A 321 -21.07 -18.98 -2.27
N ASN A 322 -21.58 -17.74 -2.31
CA ASN A 322 -22.07 -16.96 -1.16
C ASN A 322 -20.98 -16.38 -0.24
N GLU A 323 -19.70 -16.49 -0.60
CA GLU A 323 -18.63 -15.73 0.03
C GLU A 323 -18.34 -14.47 -0.79
N ILE A 324 -18.46 -13.31 -0.15
CA ILE A 324 -18.26 -12.01 -0.80
C ILE A 324 -16.85 -11.53 -0.49
N PHE A 325 -16.11 -11.18 -1.54
CA PHE A 325 -14.85 -10.45 -1.44
C PHE A 325 -14.94 -9.11 -2.16
N MET A 326 -13.98 -8.24 -1.89
CA MET A 326 -14.01 -6.84 -2.32
C MET A 326 -12.69 -6.45 -2.99
N VAL A 327 -12.78 -5.70 -4.08
CA VAL A 327 -11.64 -5.07 -4.76
C VAL A 327 -11.85 -3.56 -4.72
N GLU A 328 -10.91 -2.83 -4.11
CA GLU A 328 -10.88 -1.37 -4.15
C GLU A 328 -9.81 -0.93 -5.12
N VAL A 329 -10.14 0.01 -5.99
CA VAL A 329 -9.19 0.62 -6.92
C VAL A 329 -9.29 2.13 -6.82
N GLY A 330 -8.14 2.73 -6.56
CA GLY A 330 -7.95 4.16 -6.51
C GLY A 330 -6.99 4.62 -7.59
N LEU A 331 -7.35 5.64 -8.38
CA LEU A 331 -6.48 6.24 -9.38
C LEU A 331 -6.45 7.78 -9.27
N LYS A 332 -5.28 8.35 -9.54
CA LYS A 332 -5.00 9.79 -9.70
C LYS A 332 -4.06 9.97 -10.89
N LYS A 333 -4.33 10.94 -11.78
CA LYS A 333 -3.34 11.35 -12.79
C LYS A 333 -2.17 12.02 -12.07
N SER A 334 -0.94 11.62 -12.37
CA SER A 334 0.24 12.32 -11.84
C SER A 334 0.23 13.75 -12.36
N GLU A 335 0.53 14.70 -11.48
CA GLU A 335 0.82 16.06 -11.89
C GLU A 335 2.19 16.03 -12.60
N GLU A 336 2.26 16.47 -13.85
CA GLU A 336 3.55 16.66 -14.53
C GLU A 336 4.28 17.80 -13.80
N ILE A 337 5.46 17.51 -13.24
CA ILE A 337 6.35 18.51 -12.62
C ILE A 337 7.16 19.21 -13.71
#